data_AF-A0A1G7R9U4-F1
#
_entry.id   AF-A0A1G7R9U4-F1
#
_cell.length_a   1.000
_cell.length_b   1.000
_cell.length_c   1.000
_cell.angle_alpha   90.00
_cell.angle_beta   90.00
_cell.angle_gamma   90.00
#
_symmetry.space_group_name_H-M   'P 1'
#
loop_
_entity.id
_entity.type
_entity.pdbx_description
1 polymer ?
#
loop_
_entity_poly.entity_id
_entity_poly.type
_entity_poly.pdbx_seq_one_letter_code
_entity_poly.pdbx_strand_id
1 'polypeptide(L)'
;MADSDEQEDEAQSTTDSVGDSAEEAIEEEVVIDLESAAEYEEHIESLEDKLEEQREEIDELQDLVVDLSARVADGRNTGVCPECHGTVVKKRRWLRTNTLECTDCGEVYHEY
;
A
#
# COMPACT_ATOMS: atom_id res chain seq x y z
N MET A 1 6.63 -63.93 -11.61
CA MET A 1 6.04 -64.41 -10.35
C MET A 1 6.89 -63.88 -9.22
N ALA A 2 6.21 -63.30 -8.21
CA ALA A 2 6.70 -62.77 -6.93
C ALA A 2 7.54 -61.49 -7.00
N ASP A 3 7.51 -60.56 -6.05
CA ASP A 3 6.50 -60.03 -5.10
C ASP A 3 7.14 -58.76 -4.50
N SER A 4 6.36 -57.93 -3.82
CA SER A 4 6.77 -56.65 -3.20
C SER A 4 7.65 -56.82 -1.95
N ASP A 5 7.98 -55.65 -1.35
CA ASP A 5 8.46 -55.41 0.03
C ASP A 5 9.99 -55.28 0.17
N GLU A 6 10.58 -54.36 0.95
CA GLU A 6 10.14 -53.17 1.68
C GLU A 6 11.45 -52.41 2.05
N GLN A 7 11.29 -51.21 2.60
CA GLN A 7 12.30 -50.18 2.85
C GLN A 7 13.16 -50.45 4.11
N GLU A 8 14.21 -49.62 4.25
CA GLU A 8 14.87 -49.12 5.48
C GLU A 8 16.30 -49.60 5.82
N ASP A 9 17.14 -48.56 5.94
CA ASP A 9 18.45 -48.37 6.57
C ASP A 9 18.86 -49.35 7.68
N GLU A 10 20.18 -49.51 7.88
CA GLU A 10 20.82 -49.24 9.17
C GLU A 10 22.36 -49.09 9.05
N ALA A 11 22.82 -47.93 9.51
CA ALA A 11 24.04 -47.71 10.31
C ALA A 11 25.40 -48.10 9.71
N GLN A 12 26.02 -47.14 9.00
CA GLN A 12 27.49 -47.04 8.98
C GLN A 12 27.99 -46.47 10.32
N SER A 13 28.53 -47.39 11.11
CA SER A 13 29.47 -47.15 12.20
C SER A 13 30.66 -46.30 11.73
N THR A 14 30.91 -45.18 12.41
CA THR A 14 32.25 -44.78 12.90
C THR A 14 32.07 -43.74 14.00
N THR A 15 32.12 -44.19 15.25
CA THR A 15 32.60 -43.36 16.35
C THR A 15 34.12 -43.20 16.24
N ASP A 16 34.64 -42.15 16.87
CA ASP A 16 36.06 -41.83 17.06
C ASP A 16 36.76 -41.05 15.94
N SER A 17 36.48 -39.75 15.93
CA SER A 17 37.56 -38.75 15.89
C SER A 17 37.07 -37.44 16.51
N VAL A 18 36.83 -37.47 17.83
CA VAL A 18 36.72 -36.24 18.64
C VAL A 18 38.14 -35.90 19.08
N GLY A 19 38.73 -34.90 18.43
CA GLY A 19 40.03 -34.38 18.80
C GLY A 19 40.52 -33.37 17.77
N ASP A 20 40.48 -32.09 18.15
CA ASP A 20 41.34 -31.04 17.59
C ASP A 20 40.93 -30.38 16.26
N SER A 21 39.67 -29.97 16.11
CA SER A 21 39.28 -28.99 15.06
C SER A 21 38.07 -28.12 15.44
N ALA A 22 37.70 -28.08 16.72
CA ALA A 22 36.49 -27.41 17.20
C ALA A 22 36.80 -26.20 18.11
N GLU A 23 37.98 -25.60 17.99
CA GLU A 23 38.35 -24.39 18.75
C GLU A 23 38.69 -23.19 17.85
N GLU A 24 38.69 -23.33 16.52
CA GLU A 24 39.08 -22.27 15.59
C GLU A 24 37.89 -21.71 14.76
N ALA A 25 36.65 -21.86 15.25
CA ALA A 25 35.45 -21.54 14.47
C ALA A 25 34.38 -20.68 15.16
N ILE A 26 34.64 -20.15 16.38
CA ILE A 26 33.65 -19.31 17.09
C ILE A 26 34.22 -18.04 17.76
N GLU A 27 35.44 -17.64 17.41
CA GLU A 27 35.94 -16.29 17.74
C GLU A 27 35.92 -15.37 16.52
N GLU A 28 34.95 -15.55 15.62
CA GLU A 28 34.57 -14.47 14.73
C GLU A 28 33.76 -13.48 15.59
N GLU A 29 34.49 -12.62 16.30
CA GLU A 29 33.95 -11.46 17.03
C GLU A 29 33.04 -10.71 16.06
N VAL A 30 31.72 -10.91 16.20
CA VAL A 30 30.73 -10.14 15.46
C VAL A 30 30.89 -8.71 15.93
N VAL A 31 31.66 -7.93 15.18
CA VAL A 31 31.81 -6.49 15.39
C VAL A 31 30.49 -5.86 14.97
N ILE A 32 29.58 -5.71 15.92
CA ILE A 32 28.33 -4.98 15.72
C ILE A 32 28.71 -3.51 15.54
N ASP A 33 28.57 -3.01 14.32
CA ASP A 33 28.74 -1.61 14.00
C ASP A 33 27.56 -0.82 14.60
N LEU A 34 27.76 -0.32 15.82
CA LEU A 34 26.77 0.45 16.56
C LEU A 34 26.39 1.76 15.85
N GLU A 35 27.29 2.33 15.04
CA GLU A 35 27.01 3.52 14.24
C GLU A 35 26.03 3.17 13.11
N SER A 36 26.30 2.07 12.40
CA SER A 36 25.38 1.55 11.39
C SER A 36 24.02 1.16 11.98
N ALA A 37 23.98 0.54 13.16
CA ALA A 37 22.74 0.18 13.84
C ALA A 37 21.90 1.43 14.20
N ALA A 38 22.52 2.49 14.70
CA ALA A 38 21.84 3.74 15.02
C ALA A 38 21.30 4.44 13.76
N GLU A 39 22.05 4.44 12.65
CA GLU A 39 21.57 4.97 11.37
C GLU A 39 20.35 4.17 10.84
N TYR A 40 20.37 2.84 10.98
CA TYR A 40 19.22 2.02 10.60
C TYR A 40 17.97 2.31 11.45
N GLU A 41 18.14 2.52 12.76
CA GLU A 41 17.03 2.90 13.65
C GLU A 41 16.41 4.25 13.23
N GLU A 42 17.23 5.26 12.97
CA GLU A 42 16.76 6.58 12.47
C GLU A 42 16.05 6.45 11.12
N HIS A 43 16.58 5.63 10.22
CA HIS A 43 15.94 5.37 8.93
C HIS A 43 14.60 4.65 9.06
N ILE A 44 14.47 3.70 9.98
CA ILE A 44 13.22 2.98 10.24
C ILE A 44 12.18 3.95 10.80
N GLU A 45 12.53 4.77 11.80
CA GLU A 45 11.65 5.77 12.39
C GLU A 45 11.13 6.75 11.31
N SER A 46 12.02 7.27 10.45
CA SER A 46 11.61 8.15 9.35
C SER A 46 10.67 7.48 8.33
N LEU A 47 10.81 6.17 8.11
CA LEU A 47 9.93 5.43 7.21
C LEU A 47 8.58 5.16 7.87
N GLU A 48 8.54 4.86 9.16
CA GLU A 48 7.32 4.67 9.92
C GLU A 48 6.48 5.96 9.95
N ASP A 49 7.11 7.11 10.22
CA ASP A 49 6.46 8.42 10.19
C ASP A 49 5.82 8.71 8.83
N LYS A 50 6.55 8.49 7.73
CA LYS A 50 6.04 8.69 6.37
C LYS A 50 4.90 7.75 6.03
N LEU A 51 4.95 6.51 6.53
CA LEU A 51 3.87 5.54 6.33
C LEU A 51 2.61 5.94 7.11
N GLU A 52 2.76 6.55 8.28
CA GLU A 52 1.64 7.09 9.04
C GLU A 52 1.01 8.29 8.33
N GLU A 53 1.80 9.28 7.90
CA GLU A 53 1.32 10.42 7.09
C GLU A 53 0.58 9.95 5.82
N GLN A 54 1.14 8.97 5.11
CA GLN A 54 0.51 8.42 3.91
C GLN A 54 -0.81 7.69 4.20
N ARG A 55 -0.92 7.00 5.35
CA ARG A 55 -2.18 6.34 5.73
C ARG A 55 -3.26 7.37 6.01
N GLU A 56 -2.93 8.45 6.72
CA GLU A 56 -3.87 9.53 6.99
C GLU A 56 -4.37 10.19 5.69
N GLU A 57 -3.47 10.46 4.75
CA GLU A 57 -3.84 11.01 3.44
C GLU A 57 -4.74 10.06 2.64
N ILE A 58 -4.45 8.76 2.66
CA ILE A 58 -5.27 7.75 1.98
C ILE A 58 -6.68 7.68 2.57
N ASP A 59 -6.80 7.72 3.90
CA ASP A 59 -8.09 7.67 4.58
C ASP A 59 -8.95 8.90 4.23
N GLU A 60 -8.35 10.10 4.23
CA GLU A 60 -9.03 11.32 3.79
C GLU A 60 -9.49 11.20 2.33
N LEU A 61 -8.61 10.76 1.42
CA LEU A 61 -8.96 10.58 0.02
C LEU A 61 -10.07 9.54 -0.18
N GLN A 62 -10.06 8.45 0.60
CA GLN A 62 -11.10 7.43 0.54
C GLN A 62 -12.46 8.00 0.92
N ASP A 63 -12.52 8.79 1.99
CA ASP A 63 -13.76 9.46 2.42
C ASP A 63 -14.28 10.42 1.34
N LEU A 64 -13.40 11.22 0.74
CA LEU A 64 -13.78 12.10 -0.38
C LEU A 64 -14.33 11.30 -1.57
N VAL A 65 -13.72 10.17 -1.92
CA VAL A 65 -14.16 9.33 -3.03
C VAL A 65 -15.51 8.68 -2.72
N VAL A 66 -15.76 8.23 -1.49
CA VAL A 66 -17.06 7.67 -1.09
C VAL A 66 -18.15 8.72 -1.21
N ASP A 67 -17.91 9.93 -0.71
CA ASP A 67 -18.83 11.07 -0.81
C ASP A 67 -19.09 11.47 -2.27
N LEU A 68 -18.04 11.50 -3.10
CA LEU A 68 -18.16 11.72 -4.54
C LEU A 68 -19.01 10.62 -5.22
N SER A 69 -18.77 9.35 -4.87
CA SER A 69 -19.48 8.22 -5.46
C SER A 69 -20.97 8.23 -5.12
N ALA A 70 -21.31 8.61 -3.88
CA ALA A 70 -22.70 8.79 -3.45
C ALA A 70 -23.39 9.89 -4.28
N ARG A 71 -22.73 11.04 -4.46
CA ARG A 71 -23.26 12.14 -5.29
C ARG A 71 -23.40 11.79 -6.76
N VAL A 72 -22.49 10.99 -7.32
CA VAL A 72 -22.57 10.54 -8.72
C VAL A 72 -23.71 9.51 -8.87
N ALA A 73 -23.88 8.61 -7.90
CA ALA A 73 -24.93 7.59 -7.91
C ALA A 73 -26.35 8.17 -7.89
N ASP A 74 -26.57 9.36 -7.33
CA ASP A 74 -27.85 10.09 -7.37
C ASP A 74 -28.29 10.50 -8.79
N GLY A 75 -27.44 10.31 -9.81
CA GLY A 75 -27.81 10.27 -11.22
C GLY A 75 -28.25 11.61 -11.85
N ARG A 76 -28.24 12.70 -11.09
CA ARG A 76 -28.55 14.07 -11.55
C ARG A 76 -27.30 14.91 -11.83
N ASN A 77 -26.14 14.42 -11.40
CA ASN A 77 -24.89 15.15 -11.35
C ASN A 77 -23.98 14.66 -12.46
N THR A 78 -23.48 15.58 -13.29
CA THR A 78 -22.68 15.29 -14.49
C THR A 78 -21.17 15.45 -14.23
N GLY A 79 -20.77 16.05 -13.10
CA GLY A 79 -19.36 16.20 -12.71
C GLY A 79 -19.16 17.03 -11.44
N VAL A 80 -17.89 17.34 -11.16
CA VAL A 80 -17.42 18.15 -10.02
C VAL A 80 -16.78 19.44 -10.53
N CYS A 81 -17.09 20.55 -9.87
CA CYS A 81 -16.47 21.85 -10.14
C CYS A 81 -15.02 21.86 -9.65
N PRO A 82 -14.02 22.17 -10.49
CA PRO A 82 -12.62 22.24 -10.06
C PRO A 82 -12.31 23.41 -9.12
N GLU A 83 -13.17 24.45 -9.08
CA GLU A 83 -12.91 25.66 -8.29
C GLU A 83 -13.43 25.56 -6.85
N CYS A 84 -14.59 24.93 -6.64
CA CYS A 84 -15.23 24.85 -5.33
C CYS A 84 -15.65 23.43 -4.91
N HIS A 85 -15.28 22.42 -5.71
CA HIS A 85 -15.71 21.03 -5.54
C HIS A 85 -17.24 20.83 -5.50
N GLY A 86 -17.97 21.85 -5.95
CA GLY A 86 -19.42 21.85 -6.01
C GLY A 86 -20.00 20.98 -7.12
N THR A 87 -21.29 20.71 -7.03
CA THR A 87 -21.96 19.79 -7.96
C THR A 87 -22.20 20.44 -9.32
N VAL A 88 -21.89 19.73 -10.41
CA VAL A 88 -22.13 20.22 -11.79
C VAL A 88 -23.33 19.53 -12.41
N VAL A 89 -24.28 20.33 -12.91
CA VAL A 89 -25.55 19.84 -13.47
C VAL A 89 -25.84 20.46 -14.84
N LYS A 90 -26.58 19.74 -15.68
CA LYS A 90 -27.06 20.25 -16.97
C LYS A 90 -28.36 21.04 -16.77
N LYS A 91 -28.33 22.36 -16.96
CA LYS A 91 -29.55 23.19 -16.95
C LYS A 91 -30.16 23.27 -18.35
N ARG A 92 -31.40 22.80 -18.46
CA ARG A 92 -32.21 22.99 -19.68
C ARG A 92 -32.91 24.34 -19.64
N ARG A 93 -32.58 25.21 -20.60
CA ARG A 93 -33.22 26.51 -20.74
C ARG A 93 -34.22 26.45 -21.88
N TRP A 94 -35.49 26.75 -21.60
CA TRP A 94 -36.58 26.59 -22.57
C TRP A 94 -36.39 27.39 -23.87
N LEU A 95 -35.61 28.47 -23.83
CA LEU A 95 -35.35 29.38 -24.94
C LEU A 95 -33.85 29.54 -25.25
N ARG A 96 -32.95 28.80 -24.59
CA ARG A 96 -31.49 28.92 -24.78
C ARG A 96 -30.83 27.54 -24.87
N THR A 97 -29.60 27.52 -25.36
CA THR A 97 -28.68 26.38 -25.32
C THR A 97 -28.60 25.81 -23.90
N ASN A 98 -28.42 24.50 -23.79
CA ASN A 98 -28.30 23.88 -22.47
C ASN A 98 -26.92 24.21 -21.91
N THR A 99 -26.82 24.48 -20.63
CA THR A 99 -25.54 24.80 -19.99
C THR A 99 -25.15 23.70 -19.00
N LEU A 100 -23.85 23.42 -18.92
CA LEU A 100 -23.25 22.64 -17.86
C LEU A 100 -22.69 23.62 -16.83
N GLU A 101 -23.29 23.70 -15.65
CA GLU A 101 -22.96 24.72 -14.65
C GLU A 101 -22.87 24.15 -13.22
N CYS A 102 -21.98 24.71 -12.41
CA CYS A 102 -21.86 24.41 -10.99
C CYS A 102 -23.05 25.01 -10.21
N THR A 103 -23.62 24.25 -9.28
CA THR A 103 -24.72 24.73 -8.44
C THR A 103 -24.26 25.68 -7.34
N ASP A 104 -22.99 25.60 -6.92
CA ASP A 104 -22.50 26.27 -5.72
C ASP A 104 -21.82 27.59 -6.06
N CYS A 105 -20.86 27.60 -7.01
CA CYS A 105 -20.21 28.84 -7.47
C CYS A 105 -20.86 29.47 -8.71
N GLY A 106 -21.71 28.74 -9.44
CA GLY A 106 -22.38 29.23 -10.65
C GLY A 106 -21.52 29.25 -11.92
N GLU A 107 -20.29 28.72 -11.87
CA GLU A 107 -19.38 28.65 -13.01
C GLU A 107 -19.98 27.80 -14.15
N VAL A 108 -19.82 28.24 -15.40
CA VAL A 108 -20.33 27.55 -16.60
C VAL A 108 -19.17 26.91 -17.36
N TYR A 109 -19.19 25.58 -17.49
CA TYR A 109 -18.12 24.82 -18.13
C TYR A 109 -18.35 24.57 -19.62
N HIS A 110 -19.61 24.47 -20.04
CA HIS A 110 -19.96 24.16 -21.42
C HIS A 110 -21.36 24.64 -21.78
N GLU A 111 -21.52 25.17 -23.00
CA GLU A 111 -22.82 25.47 -23.61
C GLU A 111 -23.07 24.50 -24.78
N TYR A 112 -24.27 23.92 -24.87
CA TYR A 112 -24.69 22.94 -25.88
C TYR A 112 -25.67 23.53 -26.88
#